data_AF-A0A9W8E5S9-F1
#
_entry.id   AF-A0A9W8E5S9-F1
#
_cell.length_a   1.000
_cell.length_b   1.000
_cell.length_c   1.000
_cell.angle_alpha   90.00
_cell.angle_beta   90.00
_cell.angle_gamma   90.00
#
_symmetry.space_group_name_H-M   'P 1'
#
loop_
_entity.id
_entity.type
_entity.pdbx_description
1 polymer ?
#
loop_
_entity_poly.entity_id
_entity_poly.type
_entity_poly.pdbx_seq_one_letter_code
_entity_poly.pdbx_strand_id
1 'polypeptide(L)'
;MAEITSISERVIRDLVEHCRKQAHMLYKASTALAELDLLVAFAYKSRLGNYGNVPAEEAVFPLVQCILTHFPQQDARLWSHSQFRKEMLNAAFMLNHRDLPRSLVVIDELARSTSPIDGESIAYTMVCEFVSHKMENHEHGQILRFPHTIEPASDPPASHYGIMVASMLDFPPTLIENALEVAAKVM
;
A
#
# COMPACT_ATOMS: atom_id res chain seq x y z
N MET A 1 36.70 13.97 -31.43
CA MET A 1 35.25 13.70 -31.36
C MET A 1 34.88 12.69 -30.29
N ALA A 2 35.61 11.57 -30.13
CA ALA A 2 35.31 10.55 -29.12
C ALA A 2 35.31 11.04 -27.64
N GLU A 3 36.18 11.99 -27.26
CA GLU A 3 36.20 12.56 -25.90
C GLU A 3 34.96 13.40 -25.56
N ILE A 4 34.43 14.17 -26.52
CA ILE A 4 33.25 15.01 -26.28
C ILE A 4 32.00 14.14 -26.11
N THR A 5 31.91 13.04 -26.85
CA THR A 5 30.85 12.04 -26.70
C THR A 5 30.91 11.34 -25.35
N SER A 6 32.09 11.00 -24.84
CA SER A 6 32.23 10.33 -23.53
C SER A 6 31.95 11.25 -22.34
N ILE A 7 32.28 12.55 -22.44
CA ILE A 7 31.94 13.55 -21.42
C ILE A 7 30.42 13.75 -21.35
N SER A 8 29.74 13.82 -22.50
CA SER A 8 28.28 13.89 -22.55
C SER A 8 27.61 12.66 -21.94
N GLU A 9 28.12 11.47 -22.23
CA GLU A 9 27.58 10.20 -21.69
C GLU A 9 27.73 10.12 -20.17
N ARG A 10 28.88 10.54 -19.64
CA ARG A 10 29.13 10.56 -18.19
C ARG A 10 28.22 11.54 -17.47
N VAL A 11 28.04 12.75 -18.02
CA VAL A 11 27.14 13.76 -17.44
C VAL A 11 25.68 13.28 -17.45
N ILE A 12 25.23 12.64 -18.53
CA ILE A 12 23.87 12.07 -18.59
C ILE A 12 23.71 10.94 -17.56
N ARG A 13 24.70 10.05 -17.42
CA ARG A 13 24.70 9.00 -16.39
C ARG A 13 24.61 9.59 -14.99
N ASP A 14 25.46 10.54 -14.67
CA ASP A 14 25.48 11.21 -13.36
C ASP A 14 24.14 11.91 -13.06
N LEU A 15 23.53 12.54 -14.06
CA LEU A 15 22.21 13.19 -13.92
C LEU A 15 21.09 12.17 -13.70
N VAL A 16 21.07 11.07 -14.46
CA VAL A 16 20.12 9.97 -14.31
C VAL A 16 20.25 9.34 -12.92
N GLU A 17 21.48 9.17 -12.43
CA GLU A 17 21.77 8.59 -11.14
C GLU A 17 21.39 9.54 -9.98
N HIS A 18 21.54 10.85 -10.20
CA HIS A 18 21.03 11.88 -9.29
C HIS A 18 19.50 11.91 -9.25
N CYS A 19 18.83 11.87 -10.40
CA CYS A 19 17.37 11.80 -10.50
C CYS A 19 16.83 10.51 -9.87
N ARG A 20 17.48 9.36 -10.09
CA ARG A 20 17.11 8.08 -9.45
C ARG A 20 17.18 8.15 -7.93
N LYS A 21 18.19 8.83 -7.36
CA LYS A 21 18.29 9.04 -5.90
C LYS A 21 17.14 9.88 -5.35
N GLN A 22 16.62 10.84 -6.12
CA GLN A 22 15.50 11.70 -5.70
C GLN A 22 14.12 11.09 -5.97
N ALA A 23 14.00 10.21 -6.98
CA ALA A 23 12.75 9.59 -7.38
C ALA A 23 12.04 8.84 -6.23
N HIS A 24 12.81 8.17 -5.37
CA HIS A 24 12.25 7.49 -4.20
C HIS A 24 11.61 8.44 -3.18
N MET A 25 12.21 9.62 -2.98
CA MET A 25 11.65 10.66 -2.09
C MET A 25 10.39 11.28 -2.69
N LEU A 26 10.37 11.46 -4.01
CA LEU A 26 9.19 11.95 -4.74
C LEU A 26 8.04 10.94 -4.70
N TYR A 27 8.33 9.65 -4.85
CA TYR A 27 7.34 8.59 -4.69
C TYR A 27 6.71 8.61 -3.30
N LYS A 28 7.54 8.66 -2.24
CA LYS A 28 7.05 8.76 -0.85
C LYS A 28 6.17 9.99 -0.61
N ALA A 29 6.57 11.14 -1.14
CA ALA A 29 5.78 12.36 -1.06
C ALA A 29 4.45 12.19 -1.81
N SER A 30 4.46 11.54 -2.98
CA SER A 30 3.25 11.24 -3.76
C SER A 30 2.29 10.32 -3.02
N THR A 31 2.78 9.25 -2.37
CA THR A 31 1.91 8.33 -1.62
C THR A 31 1.31 9.02 -0.40
N ALA A 32 2.13 9.75 0.36
CA ALA A 32 1.64 10.51 1.51
C ALA A 32 0.65 11.62 1.10
N LEU A 33 0.86 12.28 -0.05
CA LEU A 33 -0.07 13.26 -0.59
C LEU A 33 -1.37 12.60 -1.05
N ALA A 34 -1.32 11.43 -1.69
CA ALA A 34 -2.51 10.69 -2.10
C ALA A 34 -3.32 10.20 -0.88
N GLU A 35 -2.65 9.69 0.15
CA GLU A 35 -3.28 9.30 1.42
C GLU A 35 -3.88 10.52 2.14
N LEU A 36 -3.14 11.63 2.22
CA LEU A 36 -3.64 12.87 2.82
C LEU A 36 -4.84 13.43 2.04
N ASP A 37 -4.76 13.45 0.71
CA ASP A 37 -5.83 13.95 -0.15
C ASP A 37 -7.07 13.06 -0.05
N LEU A 38 -6.91 11.73 -0.02
CA LEU A 38 -8.00 10.80 0.26
C LEU A 38 -8.66 11.11 1.61
N LEU A 39 -7.87 11.22 2.68
CA LEU A 39 -8.37 11.45 4.04
C LEU A 39 -9.02 12.82 4.19
N VAL A 40 -8.43 13.87 3.60
CA VAL A 40 -8.93 15.25 3.65
C VAL A 40 -10.17 15.39 2.77
N ALA A 41 -10.17 14.87 1.55
CA ALA A 41 -11.33 14.87 0.68
C ALA A 41 -12.49 14.12 1.34
N PHE A 42 -12.23 12.94 1.90
CA PHE A 42 -13.22 12.17 2.65
C PHE A 42 -13.78 12.96 3.84
N ALA A 43 -12.91 13.51 4.70
CA ALA A 43 -13.31 14.27 5.88
C ALA A 43 -14.09 15.55 5.52
N TYR A 44 -13.63 16.28 4.50
CA TYR A 44 -14.25 17.52 4.03
C TYR A 44 -15.61 17.27 3.37
N LYS A 45 -15.71 16.27 2.49
CA LYS A 45 -16.95 15.88 1.81
C LYS A 45 -17.99 15.34 2.80
N SER A 46 -17.55 14.53 3.77
CA SER A 46 -18.40 14.03 4.86
C SER A 46 -18.98 15.18 5.71
N ARG A 47 -18.19 16.21 6.01
CA ARG A 47 -18.60 17.30 6.92
C ARG A 47 -19.52 18.34 6.30
N LEU A 48 -19.39 18.63 5.01
CA LEU A 48 -20.20 19.64 4.32
C LEU A 48 -21.47 19.08 3.68
N GLY A 49 -21.67 17.76 3.69
CA GLY A 49 -22.80 17.10 3.00
C GLY A 49 -22.81 17.34 1.48
N ASN A 50 -21.68 17.79 0.92
CA ASN A 50 -21.60 18.27 -0.45
C ASN A 50 -20.94 17.21 -1.36
N TYR A 51 -21.70 16.15 -1.62
CA TYR A 51 -21.28 14.92 -2.32
C TYR A 51 -21.07 15.08 -3.84
N GLY A 52 -21.37 16.25 -4.42
CA GLY A 52 -21.47 16.44 -5.87
C GLY A 52 -20.18 16.38 -6.72
N ASN A 53 -18.99 16.25 -6.11
CA ASN A 53 -17.71 16.12 -6.85
C ASN A 53 -16.90 14.92 -6.34
N VAL A 54 -17.55 13.79 -6.10
CA VAL A 54 -16.85 12.51 -5.94
C VAL A 54 -16.79 11.87 -7.33
N PRO A 55 -15.66 11.26 -7.76
CA PRO A 55 -15.54 10.62 -9.06
C PRO A 55 -16.34 9.30 -9.11
N ALA A 56 -17.66 9.39 -8.97
CA ALA A 56 -18.61 8.29 -9.01
C ALA A 56 -19.94 8.80 -9.58
N GLU A 57 -20.65 7.95 -10.32
CA GLU A 57 -21.99 8.28 -10.84
C GLU A 57 -22.98 8.51 -9.68
N GLU A 58 -22.88 7.70 -8.62
CA GLU A 58 -23.60 7.85 -7.36
C GLU A 58 -22.67 7.50 -6.19
N ALA A 59 -22.79 8.20 -5.07
CA ALA A 59 -22.01 7.90 -3.88
C ALA A 59 -22.80 8.15 -2.59
N VAL A 60 -22.87 7.13 -1.74
CA VAL A 60 -23.50 7.20 -0.41
C VAL A 60 -22.42 7.05 0.64
N PHE A 61 -22.26 8.06 1.49
CA PHE A 61 -21.26 8.03 2.56
C PHE A 61 -21.91 8.11 3.93
N PRO A 62 -21.61 7.17 4.85
CA PRO A 62 -21.96 7.34 6.25
C PRO A 62 -21.14 8.49 6.85
N LEU A 63 -21.74 9.25 7.77
CA LEU A 63 -21.03 10.33 8.47
C LEU A 63 -19.98 9.73 9.41
N VAL A 64 -18.72 9.74 8.99
CA VAL A 64 -17.60 9.21 9.78
C VAL A 64 -17.10 10.25 10.79
N GLN A 65 -16.86 9.79 12.03
CA GLN A 65 -16.36 10.62 13.12
C GLN A 65 -14.89 10.37 13.44
N CYS A 66 -14.37 9.20 13.11
CA CYS A 66 -13.00 8.81 13.37
C CYS A 66 -12.45 8.04 12.19
N ILE A 67 -11.20 8.30 11.83
CA ILE A 67 -10.48 7.54 10.81
C ILE A 67 -9.28 6.88 11.49
N LEU A 68 -9.25 5.55 11.48
CA LEU A 68 -8.14 4.73 11.98
C LEU A 68 -7.38 4.20 10.77
N THR A 69 -6.09 4.47 10.69
CA THR A 69 -5.28 4.11 9.51
C THR A 69 -3.99 3.41 9.89
N HIS A 70 -3.65 2.42 9.07
CA HIS A 70 -2.34 1.81 9.01
C HIS A 70 -1.82 1.91 7.57
N PHE A 71 -0.74 2.66 7.39
CA PHE A 71 0.01 2.72 6.13
C PHE A 71 1.48 2.38 6.40
N PRO A 72 2.13 1.57 5.54
CA PRO A 72 3.51 1.14 5.76
C PRO A 72 4.48 2.33 5.71
N GLN A 73 5.12 2.63 6.84
CA GLN A 73 6.15 3.67 6.88
C GLN A 73 7.49 3.11 6.42
N GLN A 74 7.93 3.49 5.21
CA GLN A 74 9.13 2.91 4.61
C GLN A 74 10.48 3.40 5.20
N ASP A 75 10.53 4.44 6.04
CA ASP A 75 11.79 4.86 6.67
C ASP A 75 11.57 5.65 7.96
N ALA A 76 11.61 4.94 9.09
CA ALA A 76 11.76 5.56 10.41
C ALA A 76 13.09 5.11 11.04
N ARG A 77 14.21 5.35 10.35
CA ARG A 77 15.57 5.00 10.83
C ARG A 77 16.00 5.76 12.10
N LEU A 78 15.26 6.81 12.46
CA LEU A 78 15.54 7.67 13.63
C LEU A 78 14.96 7.13 14.96
N TRP A 79 14.25 6.00 14.95
CA TRP A 79 13.67 5.39 16.16
C TRP A 79 14.26 4.01 16.44
N SER A 80 14.56 3.74 17.72
CA SER A 80 15.21 2.53 18.27
C SER A 80 14.41 1.22 18.15
N HIS A 81 13.33 1.21 17.36
CA HIS A 81 12.43 0.08 17.24
C HIS A 81 12.38 -0.42 15.79
N SER A 82 12.26 -1.74 15.63
CA SER A 82 12.06 -2.36 14.31
C SER A 82 10.80 -1.81 13.65
N GLN A 83 10.78 -1.80 12.31
CA GLN A 83 9.63 -1.36 11.53
C GLN A 83 8.39 -2.20 11.87
N PHE A 84 8.55 -3.52 11.94
CA PHE A 84 7.50 -4.44 12.38
C PHE A 84 6.95 -4.09 13.77
N ARG A 85 7.80 -3.75 14.76
CA ARG A 85 7.31 -3.36 16.09
C ARG A 85 6.47 -2.07 16.04
N LYS A 86 6.84 -1.11 15.18
CA LYS A 86 6.05 0.13 15.00
C LYS A 86 4.71 -0.16 14.35
N GLU A 87 4.69 -1.03 13.34
CA GLU A 87 3.46 -1.51 12.71
C GLU A 87 2.54 -2.16 13.74
N MET A 88 3.07 -3.06 14.58
CA MET A 88 2.29 -3.72 15.63
C MET A 88 1.80 -2.77 16.73
N LEU A 89 2.57 -1.74 17.09
CA LEU A 89 2.12 -0.71 18.03
C LEU A 89 0.96 0.12 17.47
N ASN A 90 0.99 0.47 16.19
CA ASN A 90 -0.12 1.15 15.53
C ASN A 90 -1.35 0.24 15.42
N ALA A 91 -1.17 -1.03 15.05
CA ALA A 91 -2.25 -2.02 15.03
C ALA A 91 -2.90 -2.18 16.42
N ALA A 92 -2.11 -2.30 17.48
CA ALA A 92 -2.61 -2.35 18.85
C ALA A 92 -3.36 -1.09 19.24
N PHE A 93 -2.87 0.10 18.84
CA PHE A 93 -3.58 1.36 19.05
C PHE A 93 -4.95 1.35 18.36
N MET A 94 -5.03 0.92 17.10
CA MET A 94 -6.29 0.84 16.37
C MET A 94 -7.27 -0.14 17.04
N LEU A 95 -6.80 -1.31 17.46
CA LEU A 95 -7.63 -2.31 18.16
C LEU A 95 -8.17 -1.77 19.50
N ASN A 96 -7.36 -1.03 20.25
CA ASN A 96 -7.79 -0.42 21.52
C ASN A 96 -8.82 0.71 21.32
N HIS A 97 -8.99 1.20 20.10
CA HIS A 97 -9.95 2.25 19.73
C HIS A 97 -11.03 1.74 18.77
N ARG A 98 -11.19 0.42 18.63
CA ARG A 98 -12.18 -0.19 17.72
C ARG A 98 -13.64 0.13 18.07
N ASP A 99 -13.88 0.52 19.31
CA ASP A 99 -15.20 0.86 19.85
C ASP A 99 -15.66 2.27 19.46
N LEU A 100 -14.81 3.06 18.79
CA LEU A 100 -15.17 4.40 18.36
C LEU A 100 -16.36 4.33 17.38
N PRO A 101 -17.42 5.13 17.63
CA PRO A 101 -18.61 5.11 16.80
C PRO A 101 -18.32 5.71 15.43
N ARG A 102 -18.97 5.17 14.39
CA ARG A 102 -18.88 5.67 13.00
C ARG A 102 -17.42 5.86 12.56
N SER A 103 -16.60 4.85 12.81
CA SER A 103 -15.18 4.82 12.44
C SER A 103 -14.97 4.25 11.04
N LEU A 104 -14.07 4.87 10.27
CA LEU A 104 -13.51 4.31 9.04
C LEU A 104 -12.15 3.71 9.37
N VAL A 105 -11.97 2.42 9.09
CA VAL A 105 -10.70 1.72 9.31
C VAL A 105 -10.07 1.43 7.95
N VAL A 106 -8.84 1.88 7.74
CA VAL A 106 -8.05 1.61 6.52
C VAL A 106 -6.75 0.94 6.93
N ILE A 107 -6.45 -0.21 6.32
CA ILE A 107 -5.25 -0.99 6.61
C ILE A 107 -4.59 -1.33 5.29
N ASP A 108 -3.34 -0.93 5.13
CA ASP A 108 -2.52 -1.23 3.95
C ASP A 108 -1.21 -1.95 4.33
N GLU A 109 -0.87 -2.99 3.58
CA GLU A 109 0.27 -3.93 3.77
C GLU A 109 0.64 -4.28 5.24
N LEU A 110 -0.33 -4.44 6.14
CA LEU A 110 -0.06 -4.78 7.55
C LEU A 110 0.74 -6.08 7.65
N ALA A 111 1.78 -6.06 8.49
CA ALA A 111 2.62 -7.22 8.78
C ALA A 111 3.41 -7.76 7.57
N ARG A 112 3.65 -6.95 6.54
CA ARG A 112 4.54 -7.31 5.41
C ARG A 112 5.98 -7.60 5.85
N SER A 113 6.40 -7.05 6.98
CA SER A 113 7.77 -7.14 7.50
C SER A 113 8.08 -8.44 8.28
N THR A 114 7.18 -9.44 8.26
CA THR A 114 7.36 -10.75 8.94
C THR A 114 7.22 -11.93 7.95
N SER A 115 7.25 -13.17 8.45
CA SER A 115 7.05 -14.36 7.62
C SER A 115 5.70 -14.29 6.89
N PRO A 116 5.57 -14.78 5.64
CA PRO A 116 4.31 -14.69 4.90
C PRO A 116 3.11 -15.28 5.64
N ILE A 117 3.33 -16.42 6.32
CA ILE A 117 2.31 -17.11 7.11
C ILE A 117 1.90 -16.26 8.31
N ASP A 118 2.85 -15.70 9.06
CA ASP A 118 2.55 -14.84 10.20
C ASP A 118 1.88 -13.53 9.76
N GLY A 119 2.35 -12.95 8.65
CA GLY A 119 1.85 -11.70 8.10
C GLY A 119 0.40 -11.82 7.66
N GLU A 120 0.09 -12.86 6.88
CA GLU A 120 -1.29 -13.17 6.48
C GLU A 120 -2.18 -13.47 7.68
N SER A 121 -1.69 -14.26 8.64
CA SER A 121 -2.46 -14.62 9.85
C SER A 121 -2.79 -13.40 10.70
N ILE A 122 -1.83 -12.48 10.90
CA ILE A 122 -2.03 -11.23 11.65
C ILE A 122 -3.00 -10.33 10.90
N ALA A 123 -2.82 -10.12 9.59
CA ALA A 123 -3.69 -9.27 8.79
C ALA A 123 -5.13 -9.79 8.77
N TYR A 124 -5.31 -11.10 8.58
CA TYR A 124 -6.62 -11.74 8.60
C TYR A 124 -7.31 -11.59 9.97
N THR A 125 -6.60 -11.94 11.05
CA THR A 125 -7.13 -11.86 12.41
C THR A 125 -7.52 -10.42 12.77
N MET A 126 -6.70 -9.44 12.39
CA MET A 126 -6.99 -8.01 12.58
C MET A 126 -8.34 -7.63 11.94
N VAL A 127 -8.58 -8.03 10.69
CA VAL A 127 -9.85 -7.75 9.99
C VAL A 127 -11.02 -8.45 10.70
N CYS A 128 -10.86 -9.71 11.09
CA CYS A 128 -11.88 -10.46 11.82
C CYS A 128 -12.26 -9.77 13.13
N GLU A 129 -11.29 -9.25 13.90
CA GLU A 129 -11.55 -8.53 15.16
C GLU A 129 -12.41 -7.28 14.96
N PHE A 130 -12.10 -6.46 13.95
CA PHE A 130 -12.91 -5.26 13.66
C PHE A 130 -14.34 -5.60 13.22
N VAL A 131 -14.51 -6.70 12.49
CA VAL A 131 -15.82 -7.09 11.94
C VAL A 131 -16.67 -7.75 13.01
N SER A 132 -16.13 -8.73 13.73
CA SER A 132 -16.81 -9.42 14.82
C SER A 132 -17.29 -8.43 15.88
N HIS A 133 -16.44 -7.48 16.26
CA HIS A 133 -16.79 -6.44 17.22
C HIS A 133 -17.97 -5.56 16.74
N LYS A 134 -18.11 -5.33 15.42
CA LYS A 134 -19.23 -4.55 14.86
C LYS A 134 -20.52 -5.37 14.79
N MET A 135 -20.41 -6.66 14.48
CA MET A 135 -21.56 -7.58 14.50
C MET A 135 -22.14 -7.77 15.91
N GLU A 136 -21.29 -7.87 16.93
CA GLU A 136 -21.71 -7.95 18.34
C GLU A 136 -22.47 -6.70 18.80
N ASN A 137 -22.09 -5.53 18.30
CA ASN A 137 -22.74 -4.25 18.60
C ASN A 137 -23.95 -3.94 17.70
N HIS A 138 -24.44 -4.91 16.91
CA HIS A 138 -25.54 -4.74 15.95
C HIS A 138 -25.33 -3.61 14.91
N GLU A 139 -24.07 -3.28 14.59
CA GLU A 139 -23.71 -2.34 13.53
C GLU A 139 -23.43 -3.10 12.21
N HIS A 140 -23.76 -2.52 11.05
CA HIS A 140 -23.42 -3.11 9.75
C HIS A 140 -21.92 -2.99 9.49
N GLY A 141 -21.18 -4.10 9.58
CA GLY A 141 -19.80 -4.21 9.11
C GLY A 141 -19.76 -4.80 7.71
N GLN A 142 -19.20 -4.08 6.73
CA GLN A 142 -18.90 -4.63 5.40
C GLN A 142 -17.39 -4.76 5.25
N ILE A 143 -16.91 -5.97 4.97
CA ILE A 143 -15.52 -6.19 4.56
C ILE A 143 -15.45 -5.94 3.07
N LEU A 144 -14.88 -4.80 2.67
CA LEU A 144 -14.43 -4.58 1.31
C LEU A 144 -12.98 -5.02 1.23
N ARG A 145 -12.76 -6.27 0.84
CA ARG A 145 -11.43 -6.76 0.53
C ARG A 145 -11.09 -6.26 -0.87
N PHE A 146 -10.16 -5.32 -0.95
CA PHE A 146 -9.42 -5.06 -2.17
C PHE A 146 -8.21 -5.99 -2.13
N PRO A 147 -8.29 -7.24 -2.61
CA PRO A 147 -7.04 -7.89 -2.95
C PRO A 147 -6.36 -6.95 -3.94
N HIS A 148 -5.04 -6.83 -3.88
CA HIS A 148 -4.29 -6.41 -5.07
C HIS A 148 -4.43 -7.50 -6.15
N THR A 149 -5.65 -7.70 -6.62
CA THR A 149 -5.94 -8.24 -7.94
C THR A 149 -6.44 -7.02 -8.67
N ILE A 150 -5.51 -6.34 -9.33
CA ILE A 150 -5.87 -5.45 -10.44
C ILE A 150 -6.82 -6.30 -11.29
N GLU A 151 -8.10 -5.91 -11.40
CA GLU A 151 -8.97 -6.53 -12.39
C GLU A 151 -8.23 -6.39 -13.70
N PRO A 152 -7.79 -7.50 -14.31
CA PRO A 152 -7.03 -7.41 -15.52
C PRO A 152 -7.86 -6.66 -16.54
N ALA A 153 -7.24 -5.73 -17.25
CA ALA A 153 -7.75 -5.29 -18.52
C ALA A 153 -7.87 -6.51 -19.45
N SER A 154 -9.02 -7.20 -19.45
CA SER A 154 -9.44 -8.28 -20.36
C SER A 154 -8.53 -9.52 -20.52
N ASP A 155 -7.28 -9.50 -20.05
CA ASP A 155 -6.28 -10.56 -20.15
C ASP A 155 -5.78 -10.94 -18.75
N PRO A 156 -5.87 -12.20 -18.31
CA PRO A 156 -5.51 -12.61 -16.95
C PRO A 156 -4.15 -12.01 -16.54
N PRO A 157 -4.00 -11.50 -15.30
CA PRO A 157 -2.72 -10.96 -14.88
C PRO A 157 -1.71 -12.09 -15.03
N ALA A 158 -0.60 -11.85 -15.73
CA ALA A 158 0.45 -12.84 -15.85
C ALA A 158 0.71 -13.40 -14.44
N SER A 159 0.63 -14.72 -14.29
CA SER A 159 0.70 -15.45 -13.01
C SER A 159 1.93 -15.09 -12.17
N HIS A 160 2.89 -14.39 -12.77
CA HIS A 160 4.11 -13.91 -12.18
C HIS A 160 4.42 -12.45 -12.58
N TYR A 161 3.46 -11.52 -12.41
CA TYR A 161 3.65 -10.11 -12.77
C TYR A 161 4.95 -9.52 -12.21
N GLY A 162 5.32 -9.83 -10.96
CA GLY A 162 6.59 -9.39 -10.38
C GLY A 162 7.82 -9.89 -11.12
N ILE A 163 7.79 -11.15 -11.61
CA ILE A 163 8.88 -11.72 -12.42
C ILE A 163 8.90 -11.09 -13.82
N MET A 164 7.74 -10.81 -14.40
CA MET A 164 7.63 -10.10 -15.66
C MET A 164 8.22 -8.69 -15.55
N VAL A 165 7.91 -7.95 -14.49
CA VAL A 165 8.50 -6.62 -14.24
C VAL A 165 10.02 -6.75 -14.08
N ALA A 166 10.52 -7.75 -13.34
CA ALA A 166 11.96 -7.99 -13.21
C ALA A 166 12.64 -8.23 -14.58
N SER A 167 11.99 -8.97 -15.48
CA SER A 167 12.51 -9.21 -16.85
C SER A 167 12.63 -7.93 -17.68
N MET A 168 11.83 -6.90 -17.37
CA MET A 168 11.90 -5.59 -18.02
C MET A 168 12.97 -4.67 -17.41
N LEU A 169 13.54 -5.03 -16.25
CA LEU A 169 14.48 -4.20 -15.48
C LEU A 169 15.95 -4.64 -15.61
N ASP A 170 16.33 -5.20 -16.77
CA ASP A 170 17.68 -5.69 -17.08
C ASP A 170 18.19 -6.83 -16.16
N PHE A 171 17.29 -7.59 -15.52
CA PHE A 171 17.68 -8.78 -14.78
C PHE A 171 18.18 -9.87 -15.76
N PRO A 172 19.22 -10.66 -15.39
CA PRO A 172 19.74 -11.70 -16.27
C PRO A 172 18.65 -12.70 -16.68
N PRO A 173 18.55 -13.09 -17.97
CA PRO A 173 17.52 -14.03 -18.43
C PRO A 173 17.52 -15.36 -17.67
N THR A 174 18.71 -15.87 -17.32
CA THR A 174 18.87 -17.10 -16.52
C THR A 174 18.30 -16.97 -15.11
N LEU A 175 18.35 -15.77 -14.51
CA LEU A 175 17.74 -15.50 -13.21
C LEU A 175 16.21 -15.51 -13.32
N ILE A 176 15.67 -14.96 -14.41
CA ILE A 176 14.22 -14.94 -14.68
C ILE A 176 13.70 -16.36 -14.89
N GLU A 177 14.39 -17.18 -15.69
CA GLU A 177 14.05 -18.60 -15.91
C GLU A 177 14.03 -19.38 -14.60
N ASN A 178 15.09 -19.26 -13.79
CA ASN A 178 15.17 -19.89 -12.48
C ASN A 178 14.06 -19.41 -11.53
N ALA A 179 13.73 -18.11 -11.55
CA ALA A 179 12.66 -17.56 -10.72
C ALA A 179 11.29 -18.14 -11.10
N LEU A 180 11.02 -18.33 -12.41
CA LEU A 180 9.79 -18.99 -12.89
C LEU A 180 9.72 -20.45 -12.44
N GLU A 181 10.83 -21.18 -12.51
CA GLU A 181 10.88 -22.57 -12.04
C GLU A 181 10.65 -22.71 -10.54
N VAL A 182 11.21 -21.80 -9.74
CA VAL A 182 11.00 -21.78 -8.29
C VAL A 182 9.55 -21.41 -7.97
N ALA A 183 8.99 -20.40 -8.63
CA ALA A 183 7.61 -19.98 -8.40
C ALA A 183 6.60 -21.11 -8.70
N ALA A 184 6.83 -21.89 -9.76
CA ALA A 184 6.01 -23.05 -10.11
C ALA A 184 6.06 -24.21 -9.08
N LYS A 185 7.05 -24.22 -8.16
CA LYS A 185 7.21 -25.24 -7.11
C LYS A 185 6.65 -24.81 -5.76
N VAL A 186 6.46 -23.51 -5.54
CA VAL A 186 6.05 -22.92 -4.26
C VAL A 186 4.54 -22.62 -4.22
N MET A 187 3.89 -22.50 -5.39
CA MET A 187 2.43 -22.48 -5.53
C MET A 187 1.85 -23.89 -5.68
#